data_AF-A0A6J4JBT3-F1
#
_entry.id   AF-A0A6J4JBT3-F1
#
_cell.length_a   1.000
_cell.length_b   1.000
_cell.length_c   1.000
_cell.angle_alpha   90.00
_cell.angle_beta   90.00
_cell.angle_gamma   90.00
#
_symmetry.space_group_name_H-M   'P 1'
#
loop_
_entity.id
_entity.type
_entity.pdbx_description
1 polymer ?
#
loop_
_entity_poly.entity_id
_entity_poly.type
_entity_poly.pdbx_seq_one_letter_code
_entity_poly.pdbx_strand_id
1 'polypeptide(L)'
;MVDRSPRTREQPKVALVTLGCARNDVDSEELAGRLSAEGWDVAASADGSGGDADVVVVNTCTFVEQAKKDSVDAVLAAGGGSPGGAKVVAVGCMAERYGAELAEALPEAAAVLGFDHYGNLPSRLDDVLAGRPLASHTPTDRRTLLPLSPVKRPEAVERGSIPGHEWLPEVPRQRLDDAPVAPLKLASGCDRRCSFCAIPSFRGAFVSRDPRDVVAEAAWLADHGVAEVLLVSENSTSYGKDIDARGAAGGALERLLGELAAVPGIRRVRVSYLQPAEVRPPLLRAIAATPRVASYFDLSFQHASAPVLRRMRRFGSRETFLALCREIRALDPEAGIRSNVIVGFPGETEDDLAELEAFLAEAELDAVGVFGYSDEDGTEALDLPDKVDAGEIAARVERITRLAEHVAEDRAARRVGTTVEVLVERREADDDLDDTEDAEDAGGSWVGRAAHQGPEVDGECRLVGEDDLLDGLAPGVLVAGRVVDAEGIDLVVEALAVAQATAADAGGEQHVAATPVGAGAW
;
A
#
# COMPACT_ATOMS: atom_id res chain seq x y z
N MET A 1 21.17 23.75 -37.46
CA MET A 1 19.74 24.07 -37.40
C MET A 1 19.01 22.75 -37.43
N VAL A 2 18.54 22.29 -36.27
CA VAL A 2 17.74 21.07 -36.16
C VAL A 2 16.34 21.44 -36.64
N ASP A 3 15.87 20.71 -37.64
CA ASP A 3 14.51 20.82 -38.18
C ASP A 3 13.50 20.58 -37.04
N ARG A 4 12.83 21.66 -36.62
CA ARG A 4 11.69 21.65 -35.70
C ARG A 4 10.39 21.77 -36.50
N SER A 5 10.20 20.88 -37.47
CA SER A 5 8.87 20.68 -38.03
C SER A 5 7.94 20.14 -36.94
N PRO A 6 6.74 20.73 -36.74
CA PRO A 6 5.80 20.24 -35.75
C PRO A 6 5.33 18.85 -36.18
N ARG A 7 5.58 17.83 -35.36
CA ARG A 7 5.01 16.51 -35.59
C ARG A 7 3.50 16.63 -35.41
N THR A 8 2.75 16.43 -36.49
CA THR A 8 1.31 16.16 -36.47
C THR A 8 1.06 14.72 -36.00
N ARG A 9 1.56 14.36 -34.80
CA ARG A 9 1.20 13.09 -34.15
C ARG A 9 0.09 13.40 -33.16
N GLU A 10 -1.00 12.63 -33.24
CA GLU A 10 -1.91 12.48 -32.09
C GLU A 10 -1.08 12.16 -30.85
N GLN A 11 -1.48 12.68 -29.69
CA GLN A 11 -0.78 12.42 -28.43
C GLN A 11 -0.75 10.91 -28.20
N PRO A 12 0.43 10.31 -27.94
CA PRO A 12 0.51 8.87 -27.77
C PRO A 12 -0.21 8.46 -26.49
N LYS A 13 -0.99 7.39 -26.59
CA LYS A 13 -1.83 6.88 -25.50
C LYS A 13 -1.13 5.77 -24.73
N VAL A 14 -1.19 5.83 -23.42
CA VAL A 14 -0.66 4.79 -22.53
C VAL A 14 -1.69 4.38 -21.50
N ALA A 15 -1.90 3.06 -21.39
CA ALA A 15 -2.70 2.46 -20.33
C ALA A 15 -1.77 1.93 -19.24
N LEU A 16 -2.04 2.24 -17.97
CA LEU A 16 -1.37 1.61 -16.83
C LEU A 16 -2.25 0.52 -16.22
N VAL A 17 -1.68 -0.68 -16.07
CA VAL A 17 -2.25 -1.80 -15.32
C VAL A 17 -1.40 -2.00 -14.07
N THR A 18 -1.98 -1.73 -12.90
CA THR A 18 -1.26 -1.84 -11.63
C THR A 18 -1.63 -3.12 -10.92
N LEU A 19 -0.62 -3.87 -10.48
CA LEU A 19 -0.79 -5.10 -9.73
C LEU A 19 -0.02 -5.04 -8.42
N GLY A 20 -0.48 -5.80 -7.43
CA GLY A 20 0.30 -6.09 -6.24
C GLY A 20 -0.19 -5.41 -4.99
N CYS A 21 0.40 -4.26 -4.64
CA CYS A 21 0.16 -3.64 -3.33
C CYS A 21 0.14 -2.12 -3.43
N ALA A 22 -0.39 -1.48 -2.40
CA ALA A 22 -0.43 -0.02 -2.21
C ALA A 22 0.86 0.75 -2.53
N ARG A 23 2.05 0.13 -2.42
CA ARG A 23 3.31 0.76 -2.85
C ARG A 23 3.44 0.83 -4.37
N ASN A 24 2.99 -0.19 -5.08
CA ASN A 24 2.94 -0.21 -6.55
C ASN A 24 1.91 0.80 -7.06
N ASP A 25 0.82 1.06 -6.35
CA ASP A 25 -0.15 2.10 -6.74
C ASP A 25 0.49 3.50 -6.73
N VAL A 26 1.23 3.83 -5.66
CA VAL A 26 2.00 5.08 -5.62
C VAL A 26 3.03 5.13 -6.75
N ASP A 27 3.74 4.03 -7.00
CA ASP A 27 4.72 3.97 -8.09
C ASP A 27 4.04 4.20 -9.47
N SER A 28 2.87 3.62 -9.73
CA SER A 28 2.11 3.79 -10.98
C SER A 28 1.58 5.22 -11.15
N GLU A 29 1.03 5.83 -10.10
CA GLU A 29 0.55 7.21 -10.16
C GLU A 29 1.71 8.20 -10.41
N GLU A 30 2.90 7.94 -9.88
CA GLU A 30 4.11 8.72 -10.17
C GLU A 30 4.53 8.57 -11.65
N LEU A 31 4.53 7.34 -12.17
CA LEU A 31 4.79 7.07 -13.59
C LEU A 31 3.77 7.78 -14.49
N ALA A 32 2.49 7.74 -14.11
CA ALA A 32 1.40 8.42 -14.81
C ALA A 32 1.64 9.94 -14.87
N GLY A 33 1.98 10.57 -13.73
CA GLY A 33 2.28 12.00 -13.67
C GLY A 33 3.42 12.42 -14.60
N ARG A 34 4.49 11.61 -14.67
CA ARG A 34 5.62 11.85 -15.60
C ARG A 34 5.22 11.72 -17.07
N LEU A 35 4.46 10.68 -17.40
CA LEU A 35 3.99 10.44 -18.76
C LEU A 35 3.13 11.62 -19.22
N SER A 36 2.20 12.07 -18.40
CA SER A 36 1.36 13.23 -18.68
C SER A 36 2.17 14.53 -18.79
N ALA A 37 3.18 14.73 -17.95
CA ALA A 37 4.06 15.91 -18.03
C ALA A 37 4.86 15.98 -19.34
N GLU A 38 5.16 14.82 -19.95
CA GLU A 38 5.85 14.71 -21.25
C GLU A 38 4.88 14.54 -22.44
N GLY A 39 3.57 14.74 -22.21
CA GLY A 39 2.56 14.84 -23.27
C GLY A 39 1.96 13.52 -23.74
N TRP A 40 2.06 12.46 -22.94
CA TRP A 40 1.29 11.23 -23.14
C TRP A 40 -0.14 11.40 -22.61
N ASP A 41 -1.10 10.78 -23.29
CA ASP A 41 -2.48 10.64 -22.81
C ASP A 41 -2.57 9.38 -21.95
N VAL A 42 -2.71 9.56 -20.63
CA VAL A 42 -2.61 8.48 -19.65
C VAL A 42 -3.99 8.07 -19.16
N ALA A 43 -4.33 6.81 -19.37
CA ALA A 43 -5.54 6.19 -18.83
C ALA A 43 -5.20 5.07 -17.83
N ALA A 44 -6.00 4.95 -16.77
CA ALA A 44 -6.01 3.74 -15.95
C ALA A 44 -6.75 2.62 -16.71
N SER A 45 -6.21 1.41 -16.69
CA SER A 45 -6.89 0.22 -17.23
C SER A 45 -7.24 -0.71 -16.06
N ALA A 46 -8.50 -0.67 -15.63
CA ALA A 46 -9.02 -1.50 -14.55
C ALA A 46 -9.29 -2.95 -14.99
N ASP A 47 -9.54 -3.19 -16.28
CA ASP A 47 -9.88 -4.51 -16.83
C ASP A 47 -8.66 -5.24 -17.44
N GLY A 48 -7.47 -4.64 -17.34
CA GLY A 48 -6.26 -5.16 -17.96
C GLY A 48 -6.25 -5.08 -19.49
N SER A 49 -7.30 -4.52 -20.11
CA SER A 49 -7.38 -4.33 -21.55
C SER A 49 -6.74 -3.00 -21.93
N GLY A 50 -5.88 -3.03 -22.95
CA GLY A 50 -5.19 -1.84 -23.44
C GLY A 50 -6.10 -0.82 -24.14
N GLY A 51 -7.41 -1.07 -24.24
CA GLY A 51 -8.33 -0.20 -24.99
C GLY A 51 -7.79 0.17 -26.38
N ASP A 52 -7.72 1.49 -26.64
CA ASP A 52 -7.10 2.09 -27.83
C ASP A 52 -5.69 2.64 -27.56
N ALA A 53 -5.01 2.19 -26.50
CA ALA A 53 -3.67 2.64 -26.14
C ALA A 53 -2.61 2.19 -27.15
N ASP A 54 -1.60 3.03 -27.38
CA ASP A 54 -0.41 2.68 -28.15
C ASP A 54 0.54 1.79 -27.35
N VAL A 55 0.56 1.97 -26.02
CA VAL A 55 1.39 1.23 -25.07
C VAL A 55 0.56 0.83 -23.85
N VAL A 56 0.73 -0.41 -23.37
CA VAL A 56 0.24 -0.86 -22.06
C VAL A 56 1.44 -1.06 -21.14
N VAL A 57 1.50 -0.31 -20.04
CA VAL A 57 2.51 -0.46 -18.99
C VAL A 57 1.92 -1.30 -17.87
N VAL A 58 2.46 -2.50 -17.67
CA VAL A 58 2.05 -3.42 -16.61
C VAL A 58 3.02 -3.30 -15.43
N ASN A 59 2.57 -2.72 -14.32
CA ASN A 59 3.34 -2.61 -13.08
C ASN A 59 3.19 -3.90 -12.26
N THR A 60 4.17 -4.78 -12.44
CA THR A 60 4.19 -6.16 -11.94
C THR A 60 4.55 -6.27 -10.45
N CYS A 61 4.11 -7.37 -9.84
CA CYS A 61 4.36 -7.70 -8.43
C CYS A 61 5.11 -9.03 -8.30
N THR A 62 5.88 -9.18 -7.21
CA THR A 62 6.55 -10.44 -6.84
C THR A 62 6.30 -10.82 -5.37
N PHE A 63 5.34 -10.18 -4.71
CA PHE A 63 5.17 -10.29 -3.25
C PHE A 63 4.79 -11.70 -2.79
N VAL A 64 3.86 -12.33 -3.48
CA VAL A 64 3.41 -13.72 -3.25
C VAL A 64 3.33 -14.46 -4.58
N GLU A 65 3.34 -15.78 -4.54
CA GLU A 65 3.34 -16.62 -5.76
C GLU A 65 2.14 -16.35 -6.66
N GLN A 66 0.94 -16.16 -6.08
CA GLN A 66 -0.24 -15.78 -6.84
C GLN A 66 -0.05 -14.45 -7.58
N ALA A 67 0.49 -13.43 -6.92
CA ALA A 67 0.74 -12.13 -7.53
C ALA A 67 1.80 -12.20 -8.65
N LYS A 68 2.74 -13.16 -8.59
CA LYS A 68 3.66 -13.41 -9.70
C LYS A 68 2.88 -13.94 -10.91
N LYS A 69 2.03 -14.94 -10.69
CA LYS A 69 1.20 -15.52 -11.74
C LYS A 69 0.27 -14.46 -12.37
N ASP A 70 -0.42 -13.68 -11.54
CA ASP A 70 -1.31 -12.61 -12.01
C ASP A 70 -0.54 -11.56 -12.85
N SER A 71 0.72 -11.27 -12.48
CA SER A 71 1.59 -10.37 -13.25
C SER A 71 1.94 -10.93 -14.63
N VAL A 72 2.25 -12.21 -14.74
CA VAL A 72 2.52 -12.87 -16.01
C VAL A 72 1.26 -12.92 -16.87
N ASP A 73 0.14 -13.33 -16.29
CA ASP A 73 -1.14 -13.43 -16.98
C ASP A 73 -1.58 -12.06 -17.53
N ALA A 74 -1.39 -10.97 -16.77
CA ALA A 74 -1.68 -9.61 -17.22
C ALA A 74 -0.78 -9.16 -18.39
N VAL A 75 0.52 -9.46 -18.35
CA VAL A 75 1.43 -9.14 -19.47
C VAL A 75 1.02 -9.90 -20.74
N LEU A 76 0.66 -11.18 -20.62
CA LEU A 76 0.21 -12.00 -21.74
C LEU A 76 -1.16 -11.53 -22.29
N ALA A 77 -2.09 -11.19 -21.40
CA ALA A 77 -3.40 -10.66 -21.78
C ALA A 77 -3.29 -9.33 -22.54
N ALA A 78 -2.43 -8.43 -22.07
CA ALA A 78 -2.15 -7.17 -22.76
C ALA A 78 -1.50 -7.38 -24.14
N GLY A 79 -0.70 -8.45 -24.31
CA GLY A 79 0.01 -8.76 -25.55
C GLY A 79 -0.81 -9.52 -26.59
N GLY A 80 -1.89 -10.19 -26.18
CA GLY A 80 -2.69 -11.10 -27.02
C GLY A 80 -3.61 -10.46 -28.06
N GLY A 81 -3.67 -9.13 -28.15
CA GLY A 81 -4.61 -8.39 -28.99
C GLY A 81 -4.06 -7.93 -30.35
N SER A 82 -4.02 -8.81 -31.35
CA SER A 82 -3.91 -8.52 -32.80
C SER A 82 -2.59 -7.94 -33.40
N PRO A 83 -2.27 -8.26 -34.67
CA PRO A 83 -1.21 -7.57 -35.43
C PRO A 83 -1.57 -6.07 -35.58
N GLY A 84 -0.80 -5.21 -34.92
CA GLY A 84 -1.09 -3.77 -34.83
C GLY A 84 -1.68 -3.32 -33.49
N GLY A 85 -1.79 -4.21 -32.49
CA GLY A 85 -2.17 -3.87 -31.12
C GLY A 85 -1.09 -3.14 -30.31
N ALA A 86 -1.47 -2.72 -29.11
CA ALA A 86 -0.64 -1.97 -28.17
C ALA A 86 0.69 -2.67 -27.86
N LYS A 87 1.76 -1.90 -27.66
CA LYS A 87 3.04 -2.42 -27.18
C LYS A 87 2.98 -2.65 -25.67
N VAL A 88 3.32 -3.84 -25.20
CA VAL A 88 3.33 -4.13 -23.76
C VAL A 88 4.71 -3.86 -23.17
N VAL A 89 4.76 -3.13 -22.06
CA VAL A 89 5.99 -2.88 -21.30
C VAL A 89 5.78 -3.32 -19.85
N ALA A 90 6.62 -4.24 -19.38
CA ALA A 90 6.59 -4.67 -17.99
C ALA A 90 7.52 -3.78 -17.15
N VAL A 91 6.97 -3.22 -16.07
CA VAL A 91 7.70 -2.49 -15.02
C VAL A 91 7.38 -3.11 -13.66
N GLY A 92 7.89 -2.57 -12.56
CA GLY A 92 7.54 -3.02 -11.22
C GLY A 92 8.52 -4.01 -10.60
N CYS A 93 8.08 -4.64 -9.50
CA CYS A 93 8.95 -5.47 -8.67
C CYS A 93 9.46 -6.72 -9.41
N MET A 94 8.62 -7.37 -10.22
CA MET A 94 9.03 -8.56 -10.97
C MET A 94 10.00 -8.18 -12.08
N ALA A 95 9.71 -7.10 -12.81
CA ALA A 95 10.60 -6.55 -13.82
C ALA A 95 12.00 -6.25 -13.23
N GLU A 96 12.07 -5.55 -12.10
CA GLU A 96 13.35 -5.28 -11.42
C GLU A 96 14.05 -6.56 -10.94
N ARG A 97 13.31 -7.50 -10.36
CA ARG A 97 13.88 -8.70 -9.75
C ARG A 97 14.49 -9.66 -10.77
N TYR A 98 13.82 -9.87 -11.90
CA TYR A 98 14.21 -10.90 -12.88
C TYR A 98 14.83 -10.31 -14.15
N GLY A 99 14.55 -9.04 -14.49
CA GLY A 99 15.19 -8.31 -15.57
C GLY A 99 15.29 -9.12 -16.88
N ALA A 100 16.51 -9.34 -17.35
CA ALA A 100 16.80 -10.10 -18.56
C ALA A 100 16.18 -11.51 -18.61
N GLU A 101 16.07 -12.20 -17.46
CA GLU A 101 15.44 -13.53 -17.40
C GLU A 101 13.93 -13.44 -17.69
N LEU A 102 13.26 -12.39 -17.20
CA LEU A 102 11.84 -12.15 -17.50
C LEU A 102 11.65 -11.75 -18.97
N ALA A 103 12.55 -10.95 -19.52
CA ALA A 103 12.50 -10.58 -20.93
C ALA A 103 12.70 -11.77 -21.87
N GLU A 104 13.51 -12.76 -21.47
CA GLU A 104 13.67 -14.02 -22.20
C GLU A 104 12.44 -14.92 -22.05
N ALA A 105 11.83 -14.95 -20.86
CA ALA A 105 10.64 -15.77 -20.58
C ALA A 105 9.34 -15.20 -21.19
N LEU A 106 9.25 -13.89 -21.41
CA LEU A 106 8.09 -13.17 -21.95
C LEU A 106 8.46 -12.38 -23.23
N PRO A 107 8.75 -13.06 -24.36
CA PRO A 107 9.09 -12.40 -25.62
C PRO A 107 7.95 -11.55 -26.21
N GLU A 108 6.72 -11.72 -25.72
CA GLU A 108 5.56 -10.90 -26.06
C GLU A 108 5.65 -9.47 -25.51
N ALA A 109 6.38 -9.26 -24.42
CA ALA A 109 6.64 -7.92 -23.89
C ALA A 109 7.63 -7.19 -24.81
N ALA A 110 7.25 -5.99 -25.27
CA ALA A 110 8.11 -5.16 -26.09
C ALA A 110 9.33 -4.64 -25.32
N ALA A 111 9.22 -4.50 -24.00
CA ALA A 111 10.33 -4.24 -23.10
C ALA A 111 10.03 -4.69 -21.66
N VAL A 112 11.08 -5.07 -20.93
CA VAL A 112 11.08 -5.21 -19.47
C VAL A 112 12.01 -4.15 -18.91
N LEU A 113 11.48 -3.26 -18.07
CA LEU A 113 12.21 -2.10 -17.57
C LEU A 113 12.24 -2.10 -16.04
N GLY A 114 13.45 -2.12 -15.48
CA GLY A 114 13.69 -1.95 -14.04
C GLY A 114 13.47 -0.51 -13.55
N PHE A 115 13.68 -0.30 -12.25
CA PHE A 115 13.44 0.97 -11.57
C PHE A 115 14.29 2.12 -12.09
N ASP A 116 15.49 1.85 -12.61
CA ASP A 116 16.39 2.90 -13.16
C ASP A 116 15.86 3.53 -14.45
N HIS A 117 14.80 2.95 -15.05
CA HIS A 117 14.10 3.53 -16.19
C HIS A 117 12.95 4.46 -15.80
N TYR A 118 12.51 4.49 -14.54
CA TYR A 118 11.29 5.21 -14.13
C TYR A 118 11.41 6.71 -14.40
N GLY A 119 12.56 7.31 -14.05
CA GLY A 119 12.83 8.73 -14.30
C GLY A 119 12.85 9.14 -15.78
N ASN A 120 13.05 8.18 -16.71
CA ASN A 120 13.09 8.43 -18.16
C ASN A 120 12.05 7.63 -18.94
N LEU A 121 11.03 7.09 -18.27
CA LEU A 121 10.05 6.19 -18.87
C LEU A 121 9.40 6.75 -20.15
N PRO A 122 8.99 8.03 -20.24
CA PRO A 122 8.41 8.57 -21.47
C PRO A 122 9.32 8.39 -22.70
N SER A 123 10.62 8.61 -22.54
CA SER A 123 11.60 8.40 -23.62
C SER A 123 11.79 6.91 -23.97
N ARG A 124 11.62 6.01 -23.00
CA ARG A 124 11.66 4.55 -23.23
C ARG A 124 10.44 4.07 -23.98
N LEU A 125 9.26 4.61 -23.67
CA LEU A 125 8.07 4.28 -24.43
C LEU A 125 8.15 4.80 -25.87
N ASP A 126 8.76 5.96 -26.09
CA ASP A 126 9.10 6.46 -27.43
C ASP A 126 10.08 5.53 -28.19
N ASP A 127 11.05 4.95 -27.49
CA ASP A 127 11.95 3.92 -28.04
C ASP A 127 11.16 2.68 -28.47
N VAL A 128 10.26 2.20 -27.61
CA VAL A 128 9.39 1.04 -27.86
C VAL A 128 8.47 1.28 -29.07
N LEU A 129 7.79 2.41 -29.14
CA LEU A 129 6.93 2.76 -30.28
C LEU A 129 7.70 2.90 -31.59
N ALA A 130 8.96 3.33 -31.52
CA ALA A 130 9.84 3.42 -32.68
C ALA A 130 10.51 2.08 -33.06
N GLY A 131 10.26 1.00 -32.30
CA GLY A 131 10.90 -0.30 -32.49
C GLY A 131 12.40 -0.31 -32.22
N ARG A 132 12.90 0.65 -31.41
CA ARG A 132 14.30 0.66 -30.97
C ARG A 132 14.50 -0.39 -29.88
N PRO A 133 15.51 -1.26 -29.97
CA PRO A 133 15.73 -2.29 -28.97
C PRO A 133 16.14 -1.67 -27.64
N LEU A 134 15.46 -2.08 -26.57
CA LEU A 134 15.83 -1.77 -25.19
C LEU A 134 16.29 -3.07 -24.53
N ALA A 135 17.54 -3.11 -24.08
CA ALA A 135 18.04 -4.23 -23.31
C ALA A 135 17.51 -4.12 -21.87
N SER A 136 16.91 -5.19 -21.37
CA SER A 136 16.60 -5.31 -19.95
C SER A 136 17.89 -5.39 -19.14
N HIS A 137 17.87 -4.90 -17.90
CA HIS A 137 19.02 -4.98 -16.99
C HIS A 137 19.29 -6.43 -16.56
N THR A 138 20.51 -6.67 -16.10
CA THR A 138 20.86 -7.88 -15.36
C THR A 138 20.58 -7.64 -13.88
N PRO A 139 19.76 -8.48 -13.21
CA PRO A 139 19.47 -8.31 -11.79
C PRO A 139 20.73 -8.27 -10.93
N THR A 140 20.77 -7.32 -10.00
CA THR A 140 21.83 -7.21 -8.98
C THR A 140 21.23 -6.84 -7.64
N ASP A 141 21.93 -7.15 -6.55
CA ASP A 141 21.48 -6.77 -5.21
C ASP A 141 21.57 -5.25 -5.03
N ARG A 142 20.42 -4.57 -5.13
CA ARG A 142 20.32 -3.11 -5.02
C ARG A 142 20.78 -2.55 -3.68
N ARG A 143 20.90 -3.36 -2.62
CA ARG A 143 21.50 -2.92 -1.35
C ARG A 143 22.95 -2.47 -1.53
N THR A 144 23.63 -3.00 -2.55
CA THR A 144 25.02 -2.67 -2.86
C THR A 144 25.17 -1.33 -3.58
N LEU A 145 24.09 -0.75 -4.10
CA LEU A 145 24.10 0.56 -4.77
C LEU A 145 24.31 1.72 -3.80
N LEU A 146 23.93 1.55 -2.54
CA LEU A 146 24.12 2.54 -1.47
C LEU A 146 24.94 1.95 -0.31
N PRO A 147 26.25 1.68 -0.50
CA PRO A 147 27.14 1.14 0.54
C PRO A 147 27.56 2.22 1.54
N LEU A 148 26.60 3.04 1.95
CA LEU A 148 26.75 4.21 2.81
C LEU A 148 26.05 3.96 4.15
N SER A 149 26.51 4.67 5.19
CA SER A 149 25.75 4.76 6.44
C SER A 149 24.35 5.31 6.17
N PRO A 150 23.29 4.84 6.86
CA PRO A 150 21.91 5.27 6.62
C PRO A 150 21.75 6.79 6.46
N VAL A 151 22.33 7.58 7.37
CA VAL A 151 22.28 9.06 7.37
C VAL A 151 22.88 9.77 6.16
N LYS A 152 23.61 9.05 5.29
CA LYS A 152 24.20 9.59 4.05
C LYS A 152 23.46 9.12 2.80
N ARG A 153 22.51 8.21 2.93
CA ARG A 153 21.81 7.63 1.77
C ARG A 153 20.87 8.62 1.11
N PRO A 154 20.01 9.39 1.83
CA PRO A 154 19.08 10.31 1.16
C PRO A 154 19.78 11.30 0.23
N GLU A 155 20.96 11.80 0.62
CA GLU A 155 21.75 12.74 -0.21
C GLU A 155 22.45 12.07 -1.41
N ALA A 156 22.65 10.76 -1.38
CA ALA A 156 23.40 10.02 -2.39
C ALA A 156 22.50 9.35 -3.44
N VAL A 157 21.19 9.37 -3.25
CA VAL A 157 20.22 8.82 -4.20
C VAL A 157 20.18 9.69 -5.44
N GLU A 158 20.37 9.07 -6.60
CA GLU A 158 20.11 9.73 -7.87
C GLU A 158 18.61 9.91 -8.06
N ARG A 159 18.19 11.12 -8.44
CA ARG A 159 16.80 11.38 -8.81
C ARG A 159 16.40 10.44 -9.95
N GLY A 160 15.31 9.69 -9.76
CA GLY A 160 14.66 8.83 -10.73
C GLY A 160 14.93 7.35 -10.49
N SER A 161 15.79 7.03 -9.53
CA SER A 161 16.29 5.67 -9.27
C SER A 161 15.57 4.94 -8.14
N ILE A 162 14.75 5.64 -7.35
CA ILE A 162 13.91 5.05 -6.30
C ILE A 162 12.44 5.27 -6.68
N PRO A 163 11.67 4.18 -6.91
CA PRO A 163 10.25 4.29 -7.16
C PRO A 163 9.51 4.98 -6.02
N GLY A 164 8.56 5.87 -6.33
CA GLY A 164 7.66 6.50 -5.37
C GLY A 164 8.34 7.53 -4.45
N HIS A 165 9.53 8.04 -4.82
CA HIS A 165 10.29 9.03 -4.05
C HIS A 165 10.35 10.41 -4.69
N GLU A 166 9.89 10.52 -5.93
CA GLU A 166 10.18 11.68 -6.76
C GLU A 166 9.00 12.61 -6.91
N TRP A 167 7.96 12.44 -6.09
CA TRP A 167 6.95 13.46 -5.97
C TRP A 167 7.65 14.77 -5.58
N LEU A 168 7.72 15.67 -6.55
CA LEU A 168 8.21 17.02 -6.43
C LEU A 168 7.07 17.93 -6.87
N PRO A 169 6.93 19.12 -6.28
CA PRO A 169 5.94 20.11 -6.75
C PRO A 169 6.02 20.44 -8.25
N GLU A 170 7.14 20.12 -8.90
CA GLU A 170 7.41 20.36 -10.32
C GLU A 170 6.81 19.29 -11.25
N VAL A 171 6.64 18.05 -10.77
CA VAL A 171 5.97 16.94 -11.49
C VAL A 171 5.15 16.14 -10.47
N PRO A 172 3.94 16.60 -10.12
CA PRO A 172 3.06 15.83 -9.24
C PRO A 172 2.69 14.50 -9.90
N ARG A 173 2.37 13.50 -9.07
CA ARG A 173 1.76 12.25 -9.54
C ARG A 173 0.37 12.53 -10.14
N GLN A 174 -0.14 11.60 -10.94
CA GLN A 174 -1.52 11.64 -11.44
C GLN A 174 -2.33 10.53 -10.75
N ARG A 175 -3.48 10.88 -10.19
CA ARG A 175 -4.42 9.88 -9.64
C ARG A 175 -4.95 8.98 -10.75
N LEU A 176 -4.95 7.68 -10.50
CA LEU A 176 -5.47 6.68 -11.45
C LEU A 176 -6.90 6.24 -11.12
N ASP A 177 -7.39 6.59 -9.93
CA ASP A 177 -8.78 6.44 -9.49
C ASP A 177 -9.25 7.70 -8.75
N ASP A 178 -10.54 7.75 -8.44
CA ASP A 178 -11.19 8.82 -7.67
C ASP A 178 -11.52 8.38 -6.23
N ALA A 179 -10.85 7.32 -5.73
CA ALA A 179 -11.11 6.80 -4.40
C ALA A 179 -10.75 7.85 -3.32
N PRO A 180 -11.58 8.00 -2.27
CA PRO A 180 -11.31 8.94 -1.18
C PRO A 180 -10.21 8.46 -0.23
N VAL A 181 -9.67 7.26 -0.44
CA VAL A 181 -8.52 6.71 0.26
C VAL A 181 -7.38 6.60 -0.74
N ALA A 182 -6.20 7.10 -0.39
CA ALA A 182 -5.03 6.98 -1.26
C ALA A 182 -3.79 6.56 -0.47
N PRO A 183 -2.95 5.67 -1.01
CA PRO A 183 -1.66 5.38 -0.41
C PRO A 183 -0.71 6.57 -0.51
N LEU A 184 0.09 6.76 0.53
CA LEU A 184 1.11 7.81 0.64
C LEU A 184 2.41 7.16 1.13
N LYS A 185 3.41 7.11 0.26
CA LYS A 185 4.64 6.39 0.52
C LYS A 185 5.57 7.19 1.42
N LEU A 186 6.05 6.58 2.51
CA LEU A 186 6.98 7.21 3.47
C LEU A 186 8.45 6.99 3.10
N ALA A 187 8.75 5.81 2.58
CA ALA A 187 10.09 5.31 2.39
C ALA A 187 10.09 4.19 1.34
N SER A 188 11.29 3.85 0.85
CA SER A 188 11.53 2.72 -0.04
C SER A 188 12.66 1.86 0.48
N GLY A 189 12.60 0.57 0.19
CA GLY A 189 13.62 -0.39 0.56
C GLY A 189 13.55 -0.79 2.03
N CYS A 190 14.41 -1.71 2.45
CA CYS A 190 14.40 -2.20 3.82
C CYS A 190 15.77 -2.73 4.26
N ASP A 191 16.24 -2.30 5.43
CA ASP A 191 17.52 -2.75 6.01
C ASP A 191 17.39 -4.00 6.87
N ARG A 192 16.18 -4.55 7.02
CA ARG A 192 15.97 -5.80 7.75
C ARG A 192 16.54 -6.97 6.96
N ARG A 193 17.04 -7.97 7.69
CA ARG A 193 17.65 -9.19 7.14
C ARG A 193 16.80 -10.42 7.49
N CYS A 194 15.51 -10.34 7.22
CA CYS A 194 14.59 -11.46 7.44
C CYS A 194 14.99 -12.59 6.50
N SER A 195 15.16 -13.80 7.04
CA SER A 195 15.73 -14.90 6.26
C SER A 195 14.86 -15.29 5.06
N PHE A 196 13.54 -15.01 5.10
CA PHE A 196 12.58 -15.32 4.05
C PHE A 196 12.32 -14.20 3.04
N CYS A 197 12.80 -12.98 3.29
CA CYS A 197 12.36 -11.81 2.52
C CYS A 197 13.36 -11.43 1.43
N ALA A 198 12.95 -11.54 0.17
CA ALA A 198 13.73 -11.10 -0.98
C ALA A 198 13.65 -9.58 -1.24
N ILE A 199 12.62 -8.89 -0.71
CA ILE A 199 12.35 -7.46 -1.01
C ILE A 199 13.59 -6.55 -0.94
N PRO A 200 14.46 -6.64 0.09
CA PRO A 200 15.64 -5.79 0.15
C PRO A 200 16.59 -5.92 -1.06
N SER A 201 16.66 -7.09 -1.72
CA SER A 201 17.59 -7.28 -2.84
C SER A 201 17.19 -6.50 -4.09
N PHE A 202 15.90 -6.26 -4.31
CA PHE A 202 15.40 -5.55 -5.50
C PHE A 202 14.71 -4.22 -5.19
N ARG A 203 14.26 -3.94 -3.96
CA ARG A 203 13.83 -2.59 -3.53
C ARG A 203 14.98 -1.77 -2.93
N GLY A 204 16.10 -2.41 -2.62
CA GLY A 204 17.33 -1.75 -2.15
C GLY A 204 17.36 -1.44 -0.65
N ALA A 205 18.38 -0.67 -0.28
CA ALA A 205 18.59 -0.20 1.09
C ALA A 205 17.46 0.76 1.52
N PHE A 206 17.18 0.83 2.81
CA PHE A 206 16.14 1.73 3.34
C PHE A 206 16.54 3.19 3.11
N VAL A 207 15.62 3.94 2.50
CA VAL A 207 15.68 5.40 2.32
C VAL A 207 14.30 6.00 2.63
N SER A 208 14.25 6.96 3.54
CA SER A 208 13.07 7.75 3.87
C SER A 208 12.93 8.95 2.93
N ARG A 209 11.68 9.37 2.67
CA ARG A 209 11.38 10.65 2.04
C ARG A 209 11.46 11.80 3.04
N ASP A 210 11.77 13.00 2.56
CA ASP A 210 11.73 14.22 3.39
C ASP A 210 10.30 14.44 3.93
N PRO A 211 10.12 14.67 5.25
CA PRO A 211 8.80 14.88 5.83
C PRO A 211 8.00 15.99 5.15
N ARG A 212 8.67 17.04 4.67
CA ARG A 212 8.01 18.18 4.01
C ARG A 212 7.39 17.76 2.68
N ASP A 213 8.05 16.88 1.94
CA ASP A 213 7.53 16.37 0.67
C ASP A 213 6.33 15.45 0.92
N VAL A 214 6.38 14.63 1.98
CA VAL A 214 5.26 13.76 2.36
C VAL A 214 4.03 14.57 2.79
N VAL A 215 4.20 15.64 3.58
CA VAL A 215 3.10 16.52 3.99
C VAL A 215 2.54 17.32 2.81
N ALA A 216 3.40 17.80 1.92
CA ALA A 216 2.97 18.52 0.73
C ALA A 216 2.20 17.61 -0.25
N GLU A 217 2.60 16.34 -0.39
CA GLU A 217 1.85 15.37 -1.17
C GLU A 217 0.50 15.03 -0.53
N ALA A 218 0.43 14.92 0.80
CA ALA A 218 -0.85 14.73 1.50
C ALA A 218 -1.81 15.91 1.26
N ALA A 219 -1.30 17.15 1.26
CA ALA A 219 -2.10 18.33 0.92
C ALA A 219 -2.59 18.28 -0.53
N TRP A 220 -1.71 17.91 -1.47
CA TRP A 220 -2.10 17.71 -2.86
C TRP A 220 -3.18 16.62 -3.00
N LEU A 221 -3.07 15.52 -2.26
CA LEU A 221 -4.09 14.46 -2.26
C LEU A 221 -5.43 14.96 -1.74
N ALA A 222 -5.43 15.74 -0.67
CA ALA A 222 -6.64 16.35 -0.14
C ALA A 222 -7.33 17.26 -1.17
N ASP A 223 -6.56 18.05 -1.93
CA ASP A 223 -7.06 18.88 -3.04
C ASP A 223 -7.67 18.04 -4.19
N HIS A 224 -7.36 16.74 -4.25
CA HIS A 224 -7.87 15.77 -5.23
C HIS A 224 -8.89 14.80 -4.62
N GLY A 225 -9.60 15.22 -3.57
CA GLY A 225 -10.74 14.47 -3.01
C GLY A 225 -10.37 13.36 -2.03
N VAL A 226 -9.09 13.20 -1.67
CA VAL A 226 -8.67 12.21 -0.67
C VAL A 226 -9.04 12.70 0.73
N ALA A 227 -9.79 11.86 1.44
CA ALA A 227 -10.12 12.04 2.85
C ALA A 227 -9.25 11.18 3.76
N GLU A 228 -8.68 10.07 3.28
CA GLU A 228 -7.75 9.24 4.05
C GLU A 228 -6.45 8.96 3.33
N VAL A 229 -5.33 9.19 4.02
CA VAL A 229 -4.00 8.75 3.56
C VAL A 229 -3.58 7.47 4.27
N LEU A 230 -3.26 6.45 3.48
CA LEU A 230 -2.67 5.19 3.95
C LEU A 230 -1.14 5.27 3.85
N LEU A 231 -0.45 5.35 4.98
CA LEU A 231 1.00 5.42 5.02
C LEU A 231 1.64 4.06 4.72
N VAL A 232 2.41 4.00 3.64
CA VAL A 232 3.01 2.76 3.14
C VAL A 232 4.54 2.83 3.02
N SER A 233 5.20 1.71 3.31
CA SER A 233 6.60 1.45 3.03
C SER A 233 6.90 -0.04 3.22
N GLU A 234 8.11 -0.52 2.98
CA GLU A 234 8.51 -1.88 3.34
C GLU A 234 8.66 -2.08 4.86
N ASN A 235 8.93 -1.00 5.61
CA ASN A 235 8.99 -1.01 7.07
C ASN A 235 8.79 0.39 7.65
N SER A 236 7.56 0.73 8.02
CA SER A 236 7.19 2.10 8.40
C SER A 236 7.82 2.52 9.73
N THR A 237 8.10 1.58 10.64
CA THR A 237 8.79 1.87 11.92
C THR A 237 10.25 2.32 11.74
N SER A 238 10.82 2.15 10.55
CA SER A 238 12.16 2.66 10.24
C SER A 238 12.20 4.12 9.80
N TYR A 239 11.04 4.73 9.51
CA TYR A 239 10.98 6.08 8.99
C TYR A 239 11.73 7.09 9.87
N GLY A 240 12.63 7.86 9.24
CA GLY A 240 13.44 8.90 9.86
C GLY A 240 14.73 8.44 10.57
N LYS A 241 15.02 7.13 10.62
CA LYS A 241 16.32 6.62 11.15
C LYS A 241 17.53 7.04 10.31
N ASP A 242 17.29 7.40 9.05
CA ASP A 242 18.27 7.79 8.04
C ASP A 242 18.21 9.29 7.69
N ILE A 243 17.31 10.07 8.29
CA ILE A 243 17.21 11.52 8.09
C ILE A 243 17.79 12.30 9.28
N ASP A 244 17.60 11.82 10.50
CA ASP A 244 18.15 12.51 11.68
C ASP A 244 19.62 12.11 11.90
N ALA A 245 20.56 13.00 11.59
CA ALA A 245 21.99 12.84 11.87
C ALA A 245 22.27 12.56 13.36
N ARG A 246 21.31 12.88 14.25
CA ARG A 246 21.25 12.38 15.62
C ARG A 246 20.25 11.23 15.66
N GLY A 247 20.64 10.03 15.22
CA GLY A 247 19.86 8.78 15.36
C GLY A 247 19.49 8.36 16.81
N ALA A 248 19.18 9.32 17.67
CA ALA A 248 19.05 9.31 19.12
C ALA A 248 17.74 9.98 19.60
N ALA A 249 17.08 10.85 18.81
CA ALA A 249 15.81 11.47 19.26
C ALA A 249 14.60 10.55 19.06
N GLY A 250 14.59 9.70 18.03
CA GLY A 250 13.37 9.01 17.59
C GLY A 250 12.25 10.00 17.27
N GLY A 251 11.02 9.52 17.07
CA GLY A 251 9.88 10.43 16.98
C GLY A 251 9.57 10.97 15.59
N ALA A 252 10.30 10.59 14.53
CA ALA A 252 10.11 11.18 13.20
C ALA A 252 8.74 10.81 12.62
N LEU A 253 8.39 9.53 12.68
CA LEU A 253 7.05 9.06 12.31
C LEU A 253 5.99 9.69 13.22
N GLU A 254 6.23 9.73 14.52
CA GLU A 254 5.30 10.31 15.50
C GLU A 254 5.00 11.80 15.22
N ARG A 255 6.02 12.58 14.83
CA ARG A 255 5.83 13.98 14.41
C ARG A 255 5.09 14.09 13.09
N LEU A 256 5.48 13.28 12.10
CA LEU A 256 4.84 13.27 10.79
C LEU A 256 3.34 12.93 10.89
N LEU A 257 2.95 12.00 11.76
CA LEU A 257 1.53 11.70 12.01
C LEU A 257 0.75 12.94 12.49
N GLY A 258 1.34 13.73 13.37
CA GLY A 258 0.74 14.99 13.83
C GLY A 258 0.65 16.04 12.72
N GLU A 259 1.67 16.14 11.87
CA GLU A 259 1.68 17.07 10.73
C GLU A 259 0.64 16.68 9.67
N LEU A 260 0.53 15.39 9.34
CA LEU A 260 -0.45 14.85 8.39
C LEU A 260 -1.89 14.99 8.90
N ALA A 261 -2.13 14.71 10.18
CA ALA A 261 -3.45 14.89 10.79
C ALA A 261 -3.94 16.35 10.72
N ALA A 262 -3.02 17.31 10.67
CA ALA A 262 -3.34 18.73 10.58
C ALA A 262 -3.57 19.23 9.14
N VAL A 263 -3.37 18.40 8.11
CA VAL A 263 -3.62 18.77 6.71
C VAL A 263 -5.12 18.99 6.50
N PRO A 264 -5.57 20.17 6.01
CA PRO A 264 -6.97 20.40 5.68
C PRO A 264 -7.47 19.39 4.64
N GLY A 265 -8.70 18.91 4.79
CA GLY A 265 -9.29 17.89 3.90
C GLY A 265 -8.96 16.45 4.29
N ILE A 266 -7.77 16.20 4.86
CA ILE A 266 -7.45 14.88 5.42
C ILE A 266 -8.24 14.65 6.71
N ARG A 267 -9.14 13.67 6.67
CA ARG A 267 -10.01 13.24 7.77
C ARG A 267 -9.41 12.09 8.55
N ARG A 268 -8.61 11.23 7.90
CA ARG A 268 -7.98 10.07 8.53
C ARG A 268 -6.56 9.83 8.01
N VAL A 269 -5.66 9.44 8.91
CA VAL A 269 -4.28 8.99 8.59
C VAL A 269 -4.13 7.59 9.15
N ARG A 270 -3.76 6.63 8.32
CA ARG A 270 -3.58 5.23 8.73
C ARG A 270 -2.15 4.79 8.50
N VAL A 271 -1.59 4.00 9.43
CA VAL A 271 -0.21 3.51 9.32
C VAL A 271 -0.21 2.00 9.11
N SER A 272 0.47 1.55 8.05
CA SER A 272 0.66 0.13 7.76
C SER A 272 2.12 -0.30 7.82
N TYR A 273 2.35 -1.62 7.82
CA TYR A 273 3.67 -2.25 7.78
C TYR A 273 4.56 -1.92 8.98
N LEU A 274 4.01 -2.10 10.20
CA LEU A 274 4.74 -1.88 11.44
C LEU A 274 5.52 -3.12 11.85
N GLN A 275 6.80 -2.96 12.17
CA GLN A 275 7.63 -4.03 12.72
C GLN A 275 7.46 -4.12 14.25
N PRO A 276 6.87 -5.20 14.82
CA PRO A 276 6.50 -5.26 16.23
C PRO A 276 7.64 -4.96 17.20
N ALA A 277 8.84 -5.49 16.92
CA ALA A 277 10.04 -5.29 17.74
C ALA A 277 10.55 -3.83 17.79
N GLU A 278 10.04 -2.93 16.93
CA GLU A 278 10.40 -1.51 16.90
C GLU A 278 9.25 -0.58 17.30
N VAL A 279 8.08 -1.13 17.59
CA VAL A 279 6.95 -0.36 18.08
C VAL A 279 7.19 -0.02 19.54
N ARG A 280 7.64 1.21 19.78
CA ARG A 280 7.94 1.72 21.13
C ARG A 280 6.71 2.44 21.71
N PRO A 281 6.60 2.57 23.05
CA PRO A 281 5.45 3.24 23.68
C PRO A 281 5.12 4.66 23.15
N PRO A 282 6.09 5.51 22.75
CA PRO A 282 5.76 6.78 22.11
C PRO A 282 5.00 6.64 20.78
N LEU A 283 5.37 5.65 19.95
CA LEU A 283 4.69 5.38 18.69
C LEU A 283 3.28 4.82 18.92
N LEU A 284 3.13 3.92 19.90
CA LEU A 284 1.80 3.42 20.30
C LEU A 284 0.86 4.56 20.67
N ARG A 285 1.33 5.50 21.51
CA ARG A 285 0.55 6.68 21.89
C ARG A 285 0.29 7.62 20.72
N ALA A 286 1.26 7.80 19.83
CA ALA A 286 1.08 8.64 18.65
C ALA A 286 -0.02 8.09 17.73
N ILE A 287 -0.09 6.77 17.54
CA ILE A 287 -1.15 6.14 16.74
C ILE A 287 -2.50 6.17 17.46
N ALA A 288 -2.55 5.78 18.73
CA ALA A 288 -3.82 5.62 19.45
C ALA A 288 -4.46 6.94 19.91
N ALA A 289 -3.66 8.00 20.17
CA ALA A 289 -4.15 9.21 20.85
C ALA A 289 -4.09 10.48 20.00
N THR A 290 -3.51 10.45 18.79
CA THR A 290 -3.49 11.62 17.91
C THR A 290 -4.82 11.70 17.16
N PRO A 291 -5.59 12.81 17.27
CA PRO A 291 -6.83 12.97 16.51
C PRO A 291 -6.61 12.77 15.02
N ARG A 292 -7.60 12.19 14.33
CA ARG A 292 -7.55 11.81 12.90
C ARG A 292 -6.52 10.72 12.55
N VAL A 293 -5.66 10.28 13.47
CA VAL A 293 -4.87 9.07 13.23
C VAL A 293 -5.72 7.86 13.60
N ALA A 294 -5.89 6.93 12.66
CA ALA A 294 -6.62 5.71 12.91
C ALA A 294 -5.89 4.88 13.98
N SER A 295 -6.60 4.50 15.04
CA SER A 295 -6.12 3.57 16.06
C SER A 295 -6.07 2.15 15.50
N TYR A 296 -5.09 1.94 14.61
CA TYR A 296 -4.94 0.78 13.77
C TYR A 296 -3.47 0.36 13.72
N PHE A 297 -3.23 -0.92 13.99
CA PHE A 297 -1.90 -1.47 14.14
C PHE A 297 -1.73 -2.68 13.22
N ASP A 298 -1.23 -2.45 12.00
CA ASP A 298 -0.79 -3.50 11.09
C ASP A 298 0.61 -4.01 11.47
N LEU A 299 0.63 -5.02 12.32
CA LEU A 299 1.82 -5.58 12.96
C LEU A 299 2.27 -6.84 12.22
N SER A 300 3.45 -6.77 11.61
CA SER A 300 4.04 -7.93 10.93
C SER A 300 4.65 -8.93 11.93
N PHE A 301 3.83 -9.71 12.65
CA PHE A 301 4.32 -10.72 13.61
C PHE A 301 5.04 -11.88 12.94
N GLN A 302 4.57 -12.33 11.77
CA GLN A 302 5.11 -13.44 10.98
C GLN A 302 4.98 -14.84 11.62
N HIS A 303 5.16 -14.96 12.93
CA HIS A 303 4.86 -16.17 13.72
C HIS A 303 4.80 -15.78 15.21
N ALA A 304 4.35 -16.65 16.10
CA ALA A 304 4.44 -16.42 17.56
C ALA A 304 5.53 -17.24 18.29
N SER A 305 6.11 -18.26 17.66
CA SER A 305 7.09 -19.16 18.28
C SER A 305 8.46 -18.51 18.27
N ALA A 306 9.09 -18.39 19.45
CA ALA A 306 10.41 -17.79 19.56
C ALA A 306 11.49 -18.57 18.77
N PRO A 307 11.54 -19.92 18.78
CA PRO A 307 12.40 -20.70 17.89
C PRO A 307 12.23 -20.37 16.41
N VAL A 308 10.99 -20.36 15.90
CA VAL A 308 10.70 -20.08 14.48
C VAL A 308 11.07 -18.64 14.14
N LEU A 309 10.68 -17.66 14.96
CA LEU A 309 11.03 -16.26 14.79
C LEU A 309 12.54 -16.03 14.71
N ARG A 310 13.33 -16.72 15.53
CA ARG A 310 14.80 -16.64 15.45
C ARG A 310 15.33 -17.14 14.11
N ARG A 311 14.80 -18.25 13.58
CA ARG A 311 15.17 -18.74 12.25
C ARG A 311 14.74 -17.77 11.14
N MET A 312 13.60 -17.09 11.32
CA MET A 312 13.14 -15.99 10.47
C MET A 312 14.00 -14.70 10.58
N ARG A 313 14.98 -14.66 11.49
CA ARG A 313 15.72 -13.45 11.91
C ARG A 313 14.81 -12.32 12.39
N ARG A 314 13.73 -12.70 13.07
CA ARG A 314 12.81 -11.84 13.80
C ARG A 314 13.04 -12.01 15.31
N PHE A 315 12.52 -11.07 16.07
CA PHE A 315 12.59 -11.06 17.53
C PHE A 315 11.18 -10.98 18.09
N GLY A 316 10.90 -11.78 19.11
CA GLY A 316 9.59 -11.85 19.75
C GLY A 316 9.30 -13.25 20.27
N SER A 317 8.11 -13.38 20.83
CA SER A 317 7.49 -14.59 21.36
C SER A 317 6.01 -14.32 21.56
N ARG A 318 5.20 -15.37 21.73
CA ARG A 318 3.80 -15.24 22.12
C ARG A 318 3.61 -14.30 23.31
N GLU A 319 4.41 -14.44 24.37
CA GLU A 319 4.32 -13.59 25.57
C GLU A 319 4.51 -12.10 25.24
N THR A 320 5.58 -11.76 24.50
CA THR A 320 5.92 -10.37 24.18
C THR A 320 4.92 -9.75 23.20
N PHE A 321 4.38 -10.53 22.26
CA PHE A 321 3.36 -10.06 21.32
C PHE A 321 2.00 -9.88 22.00
N LEU A 322 1.59 -10.78 22.89
CA LEU A 322 0.39 -10.57 23.71
C LEU A 322 0.53 -9.36 24.63
N ALA A 323 1.72 -9.10 25.17
CA ALA A 323 1.97 -7.88 25.94
C ALA A 323 1.78 -6.63 25.08
N LEU A 324 2.30 -6.62 23.85
CA LEU A 324 2.10 -5.52 22.89
C LEU A 324 0.62 -5.31 22.57
N CYS A 325 -0.14 -6.37 22.26
CA CYS A 325 -1.58 -6.26 22.01
C CYS A 325 -2.34 -5.71 23.22
N ARG A 326 -1.96 -6.13 24.44
CA ARG A 326 -2.53 -5.59 25.69
C ARG A 326 -2.19 -4.12 25.90
N GLU A 327 -0.98 -3.69 25.59
CA GLU A 327 -0.58 -2.28 25.67
C GLU A 327 -1.36 -1.41 24.69
N ILE A 328 -1.57 -1.90 23.46
CA ILE A 328 -2.41 -1.23 22.45
C ILE A 328 -3.84 -1.06 22.99
N ARG A 329 -4.46 -2.15 23.45
CA ARG A 329 -5.85 -2.12 23.95
C ARG A 329 -6.03 -1.39 25.28
N ALA A 330 -4.96 -1.20 26.04
CA ALA A 330 -4.98 -0.35 27.21
C ALA A 330 -5.01 1.15 26.84
N LEU A 331 -4.50 1.53 25.67
CA LEU A 331 -4.61 2.89 25.15
C LEU A 331 -5.97 3.12 24.48
N ASP A 332 -6.43 2.12 23.71
CA ASP A 332 -7.73 2.15 23.05
C ASP A 332 -8.31 0.72 22.96
N PRO A 333 -9.35 0.39 23.76
CA PRO A 333 -9.99 -0.93 23.75
C PRO A 333 -10.56 -1.36 22.39
N GLU A 334 -10.89 -0.39 21.53
CA GLU A 334 -11.49 -0.61 20.22
C GLU A 334 -10.46 -0.60 19.08
N ALA A 335 -9.16 -0.43 19.40
CA ALA A 335 -8.08 -0.42 18.42
C ALA A 335 -8.11 -1.66 17.53
N GLY A 336 -7.93 -1.43 16.23
CA GLY A 336 -7.76 -2.51 15.25
C GLY A 336 -6.34 -3.05 15.29
N ILE A 337 -6.18 -4.36 15.42
CA ILE A 337 -4.89 -5.02 15.31
C ILE A 337 -4.93 -6.04 14.18
N ARG A 338 -4.11 -5.80 13.17
CA ARG A 338 -3.92 -6.68 12.02
C ARG A 338 -2.56 -7.33 12.06
N SER A 339 -2.44 -8.54 11.53
CA SER A 339 -1.14 -9.17 11.27
C SER A 339 -1.13 -10.04 10.04
N ASN A 340 0.07 -10.44 9.63
CA ASN A 340 0.27 -11.56 8.72
C ASN A 340 1.15 -12.61 9.42
N VAL A 341 0.87 -13.89 9.17
CA VAL A 341 1.61 -15.04 9.71
C VAL A 341 2.02 -15.99 8.59
N ILE A 342 3.18 -16.62 8.75
CA ILE A 342 3.74 -17.61 7.84
C ILE A 342 3.80 -18.94 8.59
N VAL A 343 3.20 -19.98 8.01
CA VAL A 343 3.22 -21.35 8.54
C VAL A 343 4.02 -22.28 7.63
N GLY A 344 4.54 -23.36 8.19
CA GLY A 344 5.39 -24.29 7.46
C GLY A 344 6.82 -23.80 7.25
N PHE A 345 7.30 -22.87 8.09
CA PHE A 345 8.66 -22.36 7.97
C PHE A 345 9.71 -23.48 8.17
N PRO A 346 10.90 -23.44 7.54
CA PRO A 346 11.91 -24.49 7.70
C PRO A 346 12.27 -24.79 9.16
N GLY A 347 11.95 -26.01 9.60
CA GLY A 347 12.12 -26.51 10.97
C GLY A 347 10.98 -26.18 11.95
N GLU A 348 9.83 -25.70 11.48
CA GLU A 348 8.62 -25.48 12.28
C GLU A 348 7.97 -26.79 12.71
N THR A 349 7.84 -26.98 14.02
CA THR A 349 7.25 -28.17 14.64
C THR A 349 5.77 -27.98 14.97
N GLU A 350 5.08 -29.07 15.32
CA GLU A 350 3.69 -29.01 15.78
C GLU A 350 3.53 -28.20 17.08
N ASP A 351 4.53 -28.23 17.98
CA ASP A 351 4.52 -27.41 19.21
C ASP A 351 4.63 -25.91 18.88
N ASP A 352 5.41 -25.56 17.85
CA ASP A 352 5.52 -24.17 17.37
C ASP A 352 4.18 -23.70 16.79
N LEU A 353 3.52 -24.56 16.01
CA LEU A 353 2.21 -24.29 15.43
C LEU A 353 1.15 -24.12 16.53
N ALA A 354 1.15 -24.99 17.55
CA ALA A 354 0.27 -24.86 18.71
C ALA A 354 0.53 -23.55 19.50
N GLU A 355 1.77 -23.07 19.56
CA GLU A 355 2.08 -21.75 20.15
C GLU A 355 1.48 -20.61 19.32
N LEU A 356 1.49 -20.72 17.98
CA LEU A 356 0.83 -19.76 17.09
C LEU A 356 -0.69 -19.77 17.27
N GLU A 357 -1.33 -20.94 17.32
CA GLU A 357 -2.77 -21.06 17.57
C GLU A 357 -3.18 -20.39 18.88
N ALA A 358 -2.46 -20.71 19.95
CA ALA A 358 -2.73 -20.13 21.26
C ALA A 358 -2.46 -18.62 21.30
N PHE A 359 -1.49 -18.13 20.52
CA PHE A 359 -1.32 -16.69 20.32
C PHE A 359 -2.53 -16.06 19.63
N LEU A 360 -2.99 -16.60 18.50
CA LEU A 360 -4.11 -16.03 17.75
C LEU A 360 -5.40 -15.99 18.57
N ALA A 361 -5.70 -17.09 19.29
CA ALA A 361 -6.87 -17.18 20.16
C ALA A 361 -6.85 -16.15 21.30
N GLU A 362 -5.68 -15.86 21.88
CA GLU A 362 -5.54 -14.91 22.99
C GLU A 362 -5.32 -13.46 22.55
N ALA A 363 -4.70 -13.28 21.37
CA ALA A 363 -4.42 -11.96 20.82
C ALA A 363 -5.69 -11.31 20.26
N GLU A 364 -6.71 -12.10 19.89
CA GLU A 364 -8.02 -11.62 19.41
C GLU A 364 -7.87 -10.55 18.31
N LEU A 365 -7.05 -10.84 17.29
CA LEU A 365 -6.74 -9.88 16.23
C LEU A 365 -7.98 -9.60 15.37
N ASP A 366 -8.11 -8.37 14.86
CA ASP A 366 -9.24 -7.96 14.02
C ASP A 366 -9.13 -8.52 12.59
N ALA A 367 -7.91 -8.74 12.11
CA ALA A 367 -7.65 -9.37 10.81
C ALA A 367 -6.30 -10.09 10.78
N VAL A 368 -6.23 -11.26 10.13
CA VAL A 368 -4.98 -12.03 10.02
C VAL A 368 -4.84 -12.64 8.63
N GLY A 369 -3.81 -12.23 7.90
CA GLY A 369 -3.39 -12.92 6.67
C GLY A 369 -2.54 -14.15 6.99
N VAL A 370 -2.92 -15.31 6.49
CA VAL A 370 -2.20 -16.58 6.70
C VAL A 370 -1.55 -17.02 5.40
N PHE A 371 -0.23 -17.19 5.41
CA PHE A 371 0.55 -17.57 4.24
C PHE A 371 1.34 -18.85 4.51
N GLY A 372 1.39 -19.74 3.52
CA GLY A 372 2.33 -20.85 3.53
C GLY A 372 3.74 -20.33 3.24
N TYR A 373 4.75 -20.89 3.90
CA TYR A 373 6.14 -20.63 3.54
C TYR A 373 6.38 -21.03 2.07
N SER A 374 7.03 -20.14 1.33
CA SER A 374 7.46 -20.38 -0.05
C SER A 374 8.94 -20.08 -0.16
N ASP A 375 9.66 -20.93 -0.89
CA ASP A 375 11.07 -20.72 -1.19
C ASP A 375 11.22 -19.57 -2.19
N GLU A 376 12.13 -18.65 -1.87
CA GLU A 376 12.39 -17.47 -2.67
C GLU A 376 13.89 -17.38 -3.00
N ASP A 377 14.20 -17.21 -4.29
CA ASP A 377 15.58 -17.15 -4.77
C ASP A 377 16.37 -16.02 -4.10
N GLY A 378 17.59 -16.34 -3.68
CA GLY A 378 18.50 -15.41 -3.00
C GLY A 378 18.15 -15.15 -1.54
N THR A 379 17.14 -15.81 -0.98
CA THR A 379 16.84 -15.75 0.46
C THR A 379 17.63 -16.78 1.24
N GLU A 380 17.91 -16.49 2.51
CA GLU A 380 18.64 -17.43 3.38
C GLU A 380 17.76 -18.62 3.79
N ALA A 381 16.45 -18.40 3.89
CA ALA A 381 15.50 -19.43 4.26
C ALA A 381 15.47 -20.58 3.24
N LEU A 382 15.78 -20.28 1.96
CA LEU A 382 15.94 -21.26 0.89
C LEU A 382 16.90 -22.39 1.29
N ASP A 383 18.04 -22.05 1.87
CA ASP A 383 19.10 -23.01 2.24
C ASP A 383 18.94 -23.62 3.64
N LEU A 384 17.89 -23.26 4.39
CA LEU A 384 17.66 -23.83 5.72
C LEU A 384 17.25 -25.31 5.63
N PRO A 385 17.75 -26.17 6.54
CA PRO A 385 17.36 -27.58 6.59
C PRO A 385 15.93 -27.74 7.15
N ASP A 386 15.45 -28.98 7.15
CA ASP A 386 14.18 -29.40 7.77
C ASP A 386 12.95 -28.71 7.16
N LYS A 387 12.90 -28.63 5.82
CA LYS A 387 11.73 -28.13 5.09
C LYS A 387 10.49 -28.96 5.42
N VAL A 388 9.36 -28.27 5.58
CA VAL A 388 8.03 -28.89 5.73
C VAL A 388 7.49 -29.23 4.34
N ASP A 389 6.85 -30.38 4.20
CA ASP A 389 6.26 -30.81 2.93
C ASP A 389 5.13 -29.88 2.49
N ALA A 390 5.01 -29.60 1.19
CA ALA A 390 4.03 -28.66 0.66
C ALA A 390 2.57 -29.04 1.01
N GLY A 391 2.24 -30.33 1.09
CA GLY A 391 0.93 -30.81 1.53
C GLY A 391 0.67 -30.52 3.01
N GLU A 392 1.70 -30.63 3.85
CA GLU A 392 1.62 -30.25 5.26
C GLU A 392 1.52 -28.73 5.44
N ILE A 393 2.27 -27.94 4.66
CA ILE A 393 2.12 -26.47 4.64
C ILE A 393 0.68 -26.08 4.29
N ALA A 394 0.10 -26.66 3.23
CA ALA A 394 -1.27 -26.39 2.83
C ALA A 394 -2.29 -26.74 3.93
N ALA A 395 -2.12 -27.89 4.59
CA ALA A 395 -2.97 -28.28 5.72
C ALA A 395 -2.83 -27.32 6.93
N ARG A 396 -1.62 -26.84 7.22
CA ARG A 396 -1.39 -25.83 8.26
C ARG A 396 -2.03 -24.49 7.90
N VAL A 397 -1.91 -24.05 6.65
CA VAL A 397 -2.57 -22.81 6.17
C VAL A 397 -4.07 -22.91 6.37
N GLU A 398 -4.71 -23.99 5.91
CA GLU A 398 -6.14 -24.19 6.08
C GLU A 398 -6.56 -24.19 7.56
N ARG A 399 -5.82 -24.90 8.41
CA ARG A 399 -6.07 -24.98 9.86
C ARG A 399 -6.00 -23.61 10.54
N ILE A 400 -4.94 -22.84 10.27
CA ILE A 400 -4.73 -21.54 10.91
C ILE A 400 -5.66 -20.47 10.32
N THR A 401 -6.00 -20.56 9.03
CA THR A 401 -6.97 -19.65 8.40
C THR A 401 -8.34 -19.77 9.06
N ARG A 402 -8.86 -20.99 9.24
CA ARG A 402 -10.16 -21.19 9.93
C ARG A 402 -10.16 -20.63 11.36
N LEU A 403 -9.05 -20.77 12.09
CA LEU A 403 -8.93 -20.19 13.43
C LEU A 403 -8.92 -18.65 13.38
N ALA A 404 -8.15 -18.08 12.45
CA ALA A 404 -8.06 -16.64 12.26
C ALA A 404 -9.41 -16.02 11.88
N GLU A 405 -10.14 -16.63 10.95
CA GLU A 405 -11.49 -16.24 10.55
C GLU A 405 -12.42 -16.22 11.77
N HIS A 406 -12.49 -17.32 12.53
CA HIS A 406 -13.34 -17.39 13.72
C HIS A 406 -12.99 -16.32 14.76
N VAL A 407 -11.70 -16.06 14.99
CA VAL A 407 -11.24 -15.01 15.92
C VAL A 407 -11.65 -13.61 15.43
N ALA A 408 -11.54 -13.34 14.13
CA ALA A 408 -11.90 -12.06 13.53
C ALA A 408 -13.42 -11.84 13.57
N GLU A 409 -14.22 -12.87 13.26
CA GLU A 409 -15.68 -12.85 13.36
C GLU A 409 -16.14 -12.57 14.79
N ASP A 410 -15.57 -13.27 15.77
CA ASP A 410 -15.85 -13.06 17.19
C ASP A 410 -15.51 -11.62 17.62
N ARG A 411 -14.44 -11.03 17.05
CA ARG A 411 -14.03 -9.65 17.33
C ARG A 411 -15.00 -8.64 16.71
N ALA A 412 -15.44 -8.86 15.47
CA ALA A 412 -16.46 -8.04 14.80
C ALA A 412 -17.80 -8.10 15.54
N ALA A 413 -18.26 -9.29 15.93
CA ALA A 413 -19.50 -9.48 16.69
C ALA A 413 -19.49 -8.73 18.04
N ARG A 414 -18.33 -8.63 18.72
CA ARG A 414 -18.18 -7.83 19.94
C ARG A 414 -18.35 -6.32 19.74
N ARG A 415 -18.29 -5.83 18.50
CA ARG A 415 -18.53 -4.41 18.18
C ARG A 415 -20.01 -4.06 18.08
N VAL A 416 -20.90 -5.04 18.00
CA VAL A 416 -22.35 -4.78 17.97
C VAL A 416 -22.77 -3.99 19.22
N GLY A 417 -23.47 -2.87 18.99
CA GLY A 417 -23.87 -1.92 20.02
C GLY A 417 -22.85 -0.80 20.29
N THR A 418 -21.64 -0.86 19.75
CA THR A 418 -20.64 0.23 19.85
C THR A 418 -20.93 1.34 18.82
N THR A 419 -20.29 2.49 19.00
CA THR A 419 -20.35 3.61 18.04
C THR A 419 -19.02 3.69 17.31
N VAL A 420 -19.09 3.84 15.98
CA VAL A 420 -17.92 3.92 15.09
C VAL A 420 -18.05 5.12 14.17
N GLU A 421 -16.91 5.61 13.68
CA GLU A 421 -16.85 6.57 12.58
C GLU A 421 -16.43 5.84 11.30
N VAL A 422 -17.33 5.82 10.32
CA VAL A 422 -17.16 5.17 9.03
C VAL A 422 -16.78 6.22 7.98
N LEU A 423 -15.67 6.02 7.29
CA LEU A 423 -15.35 6.80 6.11
C LEU A 423 -16.06 6.18 4.92
N VAL A 424 -16.98 6.91 4.30
CA VAL A 424 -17.71 6.46 3.11
C VAL A 424 -16.74 6.40 1.94
N GLU A 425 -16.69 5.26 1.25
CA GLU A 425 -15.78 5.04 0.14
C GLU A 425 -16.50 4.95 -1.20
N ARG A 426 -17.59 4.18 -1.25
CA ARG A 426 -18.32 3.89 -2.49
C ARG A 426 -19.80 3.63 -2.21
N ARG A 427 -20.60 3.70 -3.27
CA ARG A 427 -21.99 3.22 -3.28
C ARG A 427 -22.01 1.94 -4.10
N GLU A 428 -22.54 0.87 -3.54
CA GLU A 428 -22.73 -0.40 -4.22
C GLU A 428 -24.17 -0.52 -4.71
N ALA A 429 -24.35 -1.13 -5.88
CA ALA A 429 -25.67 -1.50 -6.35
C ALA A 429 -26.14 -2.74 -5.58
N ASP A 430 -27.43 -2.83 -5.28
CA ASP A 430 -27.99 -4.02 -4.65
C ASP A 430 -28.01 -5.18 -5.65
N ASP A 431 -27.21 -6.22 -5.42
CA ASP A 431 -27.13 -7.42 -6.26
C ASP A 431 -28.41 -8.30 -6.22
N ASP A 432 -29.33 -8.02 -5.29
CA ASP A 432 -30.55 -8.82 -5.04
C ASP A 432 -31.75 -8.44 -5.92
N LEU A 433 -31.61 -7.54 -6.88
CA LEU A 433 -32.68 -7.16 -7.81
C LEU A 433 -32.50 -7.87 -9.16
N ASP A 434 -33.08 -9.08 -9.21
CA ASP A 434 -33.36 -9.83 -10.44
C ASP A 434 -34.01 -8.90 -11.49
N ASP A 435 -33.46 -8.90 -12.71
CA ASP A 435 -33.87 -8.26 -13.97
C ASP A 435 -35.37 -7.85 -14.04
N THR A 436 -35.75 -6.79 -13.34
CA THR A 436 -37.07 -6.17 -13.44
C THR A 436 -36.90 -4.70 -13.79
N GLU A 437 -37.77 -4.20 -14.66
CA GLU A 437 -37.68 -2.89 -15.33
C GLU A 437 -37.76 -1.67 -14.38
N ASP A 438 -37.65 -1.87 -13.06
CA ASP A 438 -37.67 -0.86 -12.00
C ASP A 438 -36.27 -0.59 -11.38
N ALA A 439 -35.19 -1.03 -12.03
CA ALA A 439 -33.80 -0.86 -11.56
C ALA A 439 -33.29 0.61 -11.51
N GLU A 440 -34.07 1.58 -12.00
CA GLU A 440 -33.69 3.01 -11.96
C GLU A 440 -33.92 3.66 -10.56
N ASP A 441 -34.71 3.03 -9.68
CA ASP A 441 -34.98 3.47 -8.29
C ASP A 441 -34.50 2.48 -7.21
N ALA A 442 -33.66 1.51 -7.60
CA ALA A 442 -33.04 0.56 -6.69
C ALA A 442 -31.98 1.26 -5.81
N GLY A 443 -32.34 1.57 -4.57
CA GLY A 443 -31.48 2.28 -3.62
C GLY A 443 -30.22 1.49 -3.25
N GLY A 444 -29.10 1.76 -3.93
CA GLY A 444 -27.82 1.13 -3.60
C GLY A 444 -27.29 1.51 -2.20
N SER A 445 -26.65 0.56 -1.53
CA SER A 445 -26.11 0.74 -0.17
C SER A 445 -24.74 1.44 -0.15
N TRP A 446 -24.49 2.25 0.88
CA TRP A 446 -23.20 2.92 1.05
C TRP A 446 -22.24 2.03 1.82
N VAL A 447 -21.03 1.89 1.30
CA VAL A 447 -19.97 1.10 1.90
C VAL A 447 -18.77 1.99 2.22
N GLY A 448 -18.18 1.70 3.38
CA GLY A 448 -17.02 2.43 3.88
C GLY A 448 -16.26 1.60 4.90
N ARG A 449 -15.28 2.22 5.56
CA ARG A 449 -14.47 1.54 6.59
C ARG A 449 -14.34 2.35 7.85
N ALA A 450 -14.39 1.66 8.98
CA ALA A 450 -14.12 2.24 10.29
C ALA A 450 -12.60 2.33 10.58
N ALA A 451 -12.23 3.04 11.65
CA ALA A 451 -10.83 3.23 12.01
C ALA A 451 -10.05 1.93 12.28
N HIS A 452 -10.72 0.84 12.67
CA HIS A 452 -10.08 -0.45 12.96
C HIS A 452 -9.91 -1.36 11.72
N GLN A 453 -10.52 -0.99 10.58
CA GLN A 453 -10.47 -1.75 9.34
C GLN A 453 -9.49 -1.09 8.36
N GLY A 454 -8.49 -1.84 7.90
CA GLY A 454 -7.61 -1.45 6.80
C GLY A 454 -8.29 -1.62 5.44
N PRO A 455 -7.76 -0.97 4.39
CA PRO A 455 -8.31 -1.10 3.04
C PRO A 455 -8.07 -2.48 2.43
N GLU A 456 -8.94 -2.85 1.48
CA GLU A 456 -8.93 -4.05 0.61
C GLU A 456 -9.06 -5.42 1.28
N VAL A 457 -8.37 -5.68 2.39
CA VAL A 457 -8.14 -7.04 2.93
C VAL A 457 -8.72 -7.29 4.31
N ASP A 458 -9.20 -6.24 4.98
CA ASP A 458 -9.94 -6.37 6.24
C ASP A 458 -11.45 -6.23 5.93
N GLY A 459 -12.31 -6.37 6.95
CA GLY A 459 -13.76 -6.18 6.78
C GLY A 459 -14.14 -4.73 6.45
N GLU A 460 -15.38 -4.53 6.04
CA GLU A 460 -15.96 -3.22 5.74
C GLU A 460 -17.21 -2.90 6.56
N CYS A 461 -17.77 -1.72 6.36
CA CYS A 461 -18.97 -1.22 7.01
C CYS A 461 -20.02 -0.89 5.95
N ARG A 462 -21.15 -1.57 5.99
CA ARG A 462 -22.35 -1.24 5.23
C ARG A 462 -23.23 -0.29 6.04
N LEU A 463 -23.54 0.87 5.48
CA LEU A 463 -24.37 1.88 6.13
C LEU A 463 -25.85 1.63 5.84
N VAL A 464 -26.66 1.67 6.91
CA VAL A 464 -28.13 1.61 6.87
C VAL A 464 -28.69 2.77 7.71
N GLY A 465 -29.96 3.15 7.53
CA GLY A 465 -30.53 4.26 8.30
C GLY A 465 -31.66 4.97 7.57
N GLU A 466 -31.92 6.22 7.98
CA GLU A 466 -32.93 7.08 7.34
C GLU A 466 -32.52 7.49 5.93
N ASP A 467 -33.43 7.36 4.96
CA ASP A 467 -33.19 7.67 3.55
C ASP A 467 -32.64 9.09 3.35
N ASP A 468 -33.20 10.10 4.04
CA ASP A 468 -32.75 11.49 3.97
C ASP A 468 -31.25 11.67 4.33
N LEU A 469 -30.74 10.85 5.26
CA LEU A 469 -29.33 10.88 5.66
C LEU A 469 -28.46 10.16 4.62
N LEU A 470 -28.91 9.00 4.14
CA LEU A 470 -28.18 8.17 3.20
C LEU A 470 -28.11 8.80 1.80
N ASP A 471 -29.19 9.44 1.34
CA ASP A 471 -29.25 10.15 0.06
C ASP A 471 -28.31 11.36 0.01
N GLY A 472 -27.95 11.90 1.17
CA GLY A 472 -27.02 13.02 1.31
C GLY A 472 -25.54 12.62 1.41
N LEU A 473 -25.21 11.31 1.42
CA LEU A 473 -23.83 10.85 1.54
C LEU A 473 -23.06 10.97 0.22
N ALA A 474 -21.73 11.05 0.34
CA ALA A 474 -20.80 11.05 -0.76
C ALA A 474 -19.48 10.40 -0.33
N PRO A 475 -18.67 9.85 -1.25
CA PRO A 475 -17.32 9.39 -0.95
C PRO A 475 -16.50 10.45 -0.20
N GLY A 476 -15.74 10.02 0.80
CA GLY A 476 -14.85 10.86 1.61
C GLY A 476 -15.51 11.53 2.83
N VAL A 477 -16.82 11.40 3.03
CA VAL A 477 -17.48 11.87 4.27
C VAL A 477 -17.31 10.87 5.40
N LEU A 478 -17.13 11.37 6.62
CA LEU A 478 -17.17 10.56 7.83
C LEU A 478 -18.60 10.53 8.37
N VAL A 479 -19.09 9.34 8.69
CA VAL A 479 -20.42 9.11 9.27
C VAL A 479 -20.23 8.48 10.65
N ALA A 480 -20.77 9.13 11.67
CA ALA A 480 -20.91 8.52 12.98
C ALA A 480 -22.13 7.59 12.95
N GLY A 481 -21.93 6.34 13.37
CA GLY A 481 -22.97 5.33 13.33
C GLY A 481 -22.86 4.32 14.47
N ARG A 482 -23.96 3.61 14.73
CA ARG A 482 -24.02 2.52 15.69
C ARG A 482 -23.92 1.19 14.95
N VAL A 483 -23.03 0.32 15.38
CA VAL A 483 -22.97 -1.04 14.84
C VAL A 483 -24.22 -1.80 15.32
N VAL A 484 -25.06 -2.23 14.40
CA VAL A 484 -26.31 -2.94 14.70
C VAL A 484 -26.22 -4.44 14.43
N ASP A 485 -25.33 -4.85 13.54
CA ASP A 485 -25.07 -6.25 13.23
C ASP A 485 -23.63 -6.47 12.75
N ALA A 486 -23.21 -7.72 12.69
CA ALA A 486 -21.94 -8.15 12.11
C ALA A 486 -22.16 -9.40 11.23
N GLU A 487 -21.75 -9.32 9.97
CA GLU A 487 -21.86 -10.38 8.97
C GLU A 487 -20.45 -10.90 8.67
N GLY A 488 -20.04 -11.97 9.36
CA GLY A 488 -18.64 -12.40 9.33
C GLY A 488 -17.73 -11.35 9.98
N ILE A 489 -16.84 -10.76 9.19
CA ILE A 489 -15.96 -9.65 9.62
C ILE A 489 -16.48 -8.27 9.22
N ASP A 490 -17.56 -8.22 8.43
CA ASP A 490 -18.19 -6.98 7.98
C ASP A 490 -19.20 -6.49 8.99
N LEU A 491 -19.40 -5.18 9.06
CA LEU A 491 -20.28 -4.53 10.04
C LEU A 491 -21.46 -3.87 9.34
N VAL A 492 -22.65 -4.03 9.93
CA VAL A 492 -23.83 -3.25 9.55
C VAL A 492 -23.94 -2.09 10.53
N VAL A 493 -23.91 -0.87 10.00
CA VAL A 493 -23.82 0.35 10.80
C VAL A 493 -25.01 1.25 10.52
N GLU A 494 -25.85 1.46 11.52
CA GLU A 494 -26.92 2.45 11.50
C GLU A 494 -26.32 3.85 11.56
N ALA A 495 -26.41 4.59 10.46
CA ALA A 495 -25.92 5.95 10.32
C ALA A 495 -26.74 6.90 11.20
N LEU A 496 -26.06 7.69 12.04
CA LEU A 496 -26.71 8.60 12.99
C LEU A 496 -26.53 10.07 12.60
N ALA A 497 -25.33 10.43 12.11
CA ALA A 497 -25.02 11.78 11.67
C ALA A 497 -23.75 11.79 10.80
N VAL A 498 -23.70 12.72 9.84
CA VAL A 498 -22.44 13.08 9.17
C VAL A 498 -21.56 13.83 10.18
N ALA A 499 -20.36 13.33 10.41
CA ALA A 499 -19.39 13.96 11.30
C ALA A 499 -19.00 15.34 10.74
N GLN A 500 -19.16 16.39 11.56
CA GLN A 500 -18.87 17.75 11.13
C GLN A 500 -17.37 17.94 10.84
N ALA A 501 -17.07 18.71 9.80
CA ALA A 501 -15.73 19.17 9.53
C ALA A 501 -15.22 19.98 10.73
N THR A 502 -14.00 19.68 11.20
CA THR A 502 -13.43 20.35 12.38
C THR A 502 -12.98 21.77 12.02
N ALA A 503 -12.67 22.60 13.02
CA ALA A 503 -12.20 23.97 12.80
C ALA A 503 -10.93 24.08 11.90
N ALA A 504 -10.15 23.01 11.76
CA ALA A 504 -9.01 22.95 10.83
C ALA A 504 -9.45 23.00 9.35
N ASP A 505 -10.65 22.51 9.05
CA ASP A 505 -11.21 22.46 7.69
C ASP A 505 -11.86 23.80 7.28
N ALA A 506 -12.18 24.67 8.26
CA ALA A 506 -12.80 25.98 8.04
C ALA A 506 -11.78 27.11 7.73
N GLY A 507 -10.48 26.82 7.77
CA GLY A 507 -9.40 27.80 7.60
C GLY A 507 -9.05 28.16 6.15
N GLY A 508 -9.72 27.57 5.15
CA GLY A 508 -9.37 27.73 3.72
C GLY A 508 -9.82 29.05 3.07
N GLU A 509 -10.70 29.82 3.70
CA GLU A 509 -11.22 31.07 3.14
C GLU A 509 -10.82 32.29 3.98
N GLN A 510 -9.56 32.75 3.87
CA GLN A 510 -9.17 34.17 3.99
C GLN A 510 -7.67 34.41 3.71
N HIS A 511 -7.38 34.94 2.52
CA HIS A 511 -6.27 35.83 2.11
C HIS A 511 -4.90 35.80 2.81
N VAL A 512 -3.79 35.75 2.04
CA VAL A 512 -2.89 36.91 1.83
C VAL A 512 -2.22 36.84 0.45
N ALA A 513 -2.34 37.93 -0.31
CA ALA A 513 -1.65 38.19 -1.57
C ALA A 513 -0.12 38.18 -1.41
N ALA A 514 0.56 37.44 -2.28
CA ALA A 514 2.01 37.47 -2.41
C ALA A 514 2.48 38.89 -2.78
N THR A 515 3.32 39.49 -1.93
CA THR A 515 4.18 40.61 -2.30
C THR A 515 5.63 40.11 -2.30
N PRO A 516 6.41 40.27 -3.38
CA PRO A 516 7.79 39.80 -3.40
C PRO A 516 8.67 40.77 -2.60
N VAL A 517 9.41 40.25 -1.62
CA VAL A 517 10.44 41.01 -0.92
C VAL A 517 11.63 41.14 -1.85
N GLY A 518 11.88 42.38 -2.28
CA GLY A 518 13.00 42.78 -3.12
C GLY A 518 14.35 42.71 -2.41
N ALA A 519 15.38 42.56 -3.24
CA ALA A 519 16.79 42.63 -2.90
C ALA A 519 17.21 43.95 -2.23
N GLY A 520 18.14 43.86 -1.29
CA GLY A 520 18.93 44.96 -0.73
C GLY A 520 19.79 44.45 0.43
N ALA A 521 21.05 44.09 0.17
CA ALA A 521 22.23 44.88 0.57
C ALA A 521 22.24 45.28 2.05
N TRP A 522 22.99 44.57 2.89
CA TRP A 522 24.34 44.90 3.41
C TRP A 522 24.93 43.67 4.11
#